data_AF-A0A947UBU8-F1
#
_entry.id   AF-A0A947UBU8-F1
#
_cell.length_a   1.000
_cell.length_b   1.000
_cell.length_c   1.000
_cell.angle_alpha   90.00
_cell.angle_beta   90.00
_cell.angle_gamma   90.00
#
_symmetry.space_group_name_H-M   'P 1'
#
loop_
_entity.id
_entity.type
_entity.pdbx_description
1 polymer ?
#
loop_
_entity_poly.entity_id
_entity_poly.type
_entity_poly.pdbx_seq_one_letter_code
_entity_poly.pdbx_strand_id
1 'polypeptide(L)'
;MLIATPNSQWLNRITCGLLLSAGGLGLSQPAAADFLADSKAGLEARNFYFNRDFRQDSASQSKQEEWAQGFLLRYESGFTEGTVGVGIDAIGMLGLKLDSSADRSGTGLLKRDKEAPRAAQDEYGEMGLTAKLRASNSVLKLGTLQP
;
A
#
# COMPACT_ATOMS: atom_id res chain seq x y z
N MET A 1 -33.01 26.06 69.03
CA MET A 1 -31.80 25.76 68.24
C MET A 1 -32.00 24.39 67.62
N LEU A 2 -32.50 24.35 66.38
CA LEU A 2 -32.80 23.13 65.61
C LEU A 2 -31.90 23.17 64.38
N ILE A 3 -31.00 22.19 64.24
CA ILE A 3 -30.15 22.03 63.07
C ILE A 3 -30.76 20.91 62.23
N ALA A 4 -31.21 21.23 61.02
CA ALA A 4 -31.70 20.27 60.04
C ALA A 4 -30.53 19.73 59.19
N THR A 5 -30.46 18.40 59.04
CA THR A 5 -29.49 17.68 58.21
C THR A 5 -29.94 17.62 56.74
N PRO A 6 -29.07 17.84 55.74
CA PRO A 6 -29.40 17.65 54.33
C PRO A 6 -29.26 16.20 53.86
N ASN A 7 -30.12 15.86 52.90
CA ASN A 7 -30.48 14.55 52.39
C ASN A 7 -29.44 14.01 51.37
N SER A 8 -28.95 12.77 51.54
CA SER A 8 -27.84 12.17 50.76
C SER A 8 -28.26 11.46 49.46
N GLN A 9 -29.35 11.91 48.82
CA GLN A 9 -30.00 11.18 47.70
C GLN A 9 -29.45 11.52 46.30
N TRP A 10 -28.37 12.29 46.17
CA TRP A 10 -27.92 12.83 44.87
C TRP A 10 -26.65 12.18 44.28
N LEU A 11 -26.00 11.25 44.99
CA LEU A 11 -24.71 10.68 44.56
C LEU A 11 -24.79 9.31 43.85
N ASN A 12 -25.97 8.68 43.80
CA ASN A 12 -26.09 7.28 43.37
C ASN A 12 -26.54 7.04 41.91
N ARG A 13 -26.50 8.06 41.03
CA ARG A 13 -26.95 7.92 39.63
C ARG A 13 -25.84 7.91 38.56
N ILE A 14 -24.56 7.94 38.95
CA ILE A 14 -23.45 8.03 37.97
C ILE A 14 -22.59 6.75 37.90
N THR A 15 -22.75 5.79 38.81
CA THR A 15 -21.75 4.71 38.98
C THR A 15 -22.08 3.35 38.31
N CYS A 16 -22.96 3.28 37.31
CA CYS A 16 -23.26 2.00 36.62
C CYS A 16 -22.92 1.94 35.12
N GLY A 17 -22.20 2.92 34.58
CA GLY A 17 -21.97 3.03 33.12
C GLY A 17 -20.61 2.56 32.59
N LEU A 18 -19.81 1.82 33.34
CA LEU A 18 -18.41 1.57 32.94
C LEU A 18 -17.84 0.22 33.38
N LEU A 19 -18.56 -0.89 33.15
CA LEU A 19 -18.02 -2.24 33.39
C LEU A 19 -18.34 -3.27 32.29
N LEU A 20 -18.74 -2.85 31.08
CA LEU A 20 -19.08 -3.77 29.99
C LEU A 20 -18.36 -3.50 28.66
N SER A 21 -17.22 -2.80 28.68
CA SER A 21 -16.38 -2.58 27.49
C SER A 21 -14.92 -3.01 27.65
N ALA A 22 -14.55 -3.68 28.75
CA ALA A 22 -13.20 -4.19 28.98
C ALA A 22 -13.03 -5.70 28.70
N GLY A 23 -14.09 -6.39 28.25
CA GLY A 23 -14.04 -7.84 27.96
C GLY A 23 -13.61 -8.21 26.54
N GLY A 24 -13.44 -7.24 25.64
CA GLY A 24 -13.14 -7.49 24.21
C GLY A 24 -11.69 -7.29 23.78
N LEU A 25 -10.81 -6.81 24.66
CA LEU A 25 -9.43 -6.43 24.30
C LEU A 25 -8.36 -7.46 24.70
N GLY A 26 -8.77 -8.62 25.23
CA GLY A 26 -7.84 -9.63 25.77
C GLY A 26 -7.35 -10.69 24.78
N LEU A 27 -7.94 -10.80 23.59
CA LEU A 27 -7.58 -11.83 22.59
C LEU A 27 -6.71 -11.29 21.44
N SER A 28 -6.44 -9.99 21.40
CA SER A 28 -5.81 -9.31 20.26
C SER A 28 -4.30 -9.09 20.40
N GLN A 29 -3.70 -9.37 21.57
CA GLN A 29 -2.26 -9.14 21.76
C GLN A 29 -1.34 -10.15 21.05
N PRO A 30 -1.60 -11.48 21.05
CA PRO A 30 -0.71 -12.40 20.34
C PRO A 30 -0.95 -12.38 18.81
N ALA A 31 -2.20 -12.25 18.37
CA ALA A 31 -2.54 -12.21 16.95
C ALA A 31 -1.93 -11.04 16.15
N ALA A 32 -1.66 -9.91 16.81
CA ALA A 32 -0.99 -8.76 16.21
C ALA A 32 0.54 -8.88 16.22
N ALA A 33 1.10 -9.67 17.15
CA ALA A 33 2.54 -9.86 17.26
C ALA A 33 3.07 -10.62 16.04
N ASP A 34 2.46 -11.75 15.69
CA ASP A 34 2.84 -12.53 14.51
C ASP A 34 2.57 -11.78 13.20
N PHE A 35 1.48 -11.02 13.14
CA PHE A 35 1.16 -10.20 11.97
C PHE A 35 2.24 -9.16 11.66
N LEU A 36 2.87 -8.56 12.68
CA LEU A 36 3.94 -7.59 12.51
C LEU A 36 5.33 -8.22 12.47
N ALA A 37 5.56 -9.26 13.28
CA ALA A 37 6.84 -9.95 13.38
C ALA A 37 7.18 -10.69 12.08
N ASP A 38 6.18 -11.27 11.41
CA ASP A 38 6.36 -11.94 10.12
C ASP A 38 6.28 -10.98 8.92
N SER A 39 6.14 -9.68 9.16
CA SER A 39 6.10 -8.70 8.08
C SER A 39 7.45 -8.57 7.37
N LYS A 40 7.40 -8.41 6.05
CA LYS A 40 8.55 -8.16 5.20
C LYS A 40 8.36 -6.88 4.42
N ALA A 41 9.41 -6.07 4.33
CA ALA A 41 9.46 -4.88 3.50
C ALA A 41 10.71 -4.91 2.63
N GLY A 42 10.58 -4.54 1.37
CA GLY A 42 11.69 -4.41 0.44
C GLY A 42 11.51 -3.17 -0.41
N LEU A 43 12.58 -2.40 -0.57
CA LEU A 43 12.65 -1.27 -1.49
C LEU A 43 13.65 -1.60 -2.59
N GLU A 44 13.19 -1.61 -3.83
CA GLU A 44 14.04 -1.71 -5.02
C GLU A 44 14.19 -0.32 -5.65
N ALA A 45 15.43 0.11 -5.88
CA ALA A 45 15.74 1.28 -6.69
C ALA A 45 16.34 0.79 -8.01
N ARG A 46 15.70 1.11 -9.14
CA ARG A 46 16.11 0.68 -10.48
C ARG A 46 16.43 1.89 -11.35
N ASN A 47 17.70 2.06 -11.69
CA ASN A 47 18.11 3.01 -12.73
C ASN A 47 18.12 2.28 -14.08
N PHE A 48 17.43 2.81 -15.10
CA PHE A 48 17.29 2.10 -16.37
C PHE A 48 17.26 3.05 -17.56
N TYR A 49 18.23 2.88 -18.45
CA TYR A 49 18.31 3.54 -19.76
C TYR A 49 17.89 2.54 -20.84
N PHE A 50 16.97 2.94 -21.70
CA PHE A 50 16.50 2.12 -22.82
C PHE A 50 16.66 2.89 -24.13
N ASN A 51 17.15 2.21 -25.16
CA ASN A 51 17.33 2.76 -26.50
C ASN A 51 17.00 1.70 -27.55
N ARG A 52 16.09 2.04 -28.47
CA ARG A 52 15.67 1.24 -29.62
C ARG A 52 15.65 2.11 -30.87
N ASP A 53 16.37 1.68 -31.88
CA ASP A 53 16.47 2.33 -33.19
C ASP A 53 15.63 1.55 -34.22
N PHE A 54 14.76 2.26 -34.96
CA PHE A 54 13.88 1.67 -35.98
C PHE A 54 14.41 2.01 -37.37
N ARG A 55 14.84 0.97 -38.10
CA ARG A 55 15.48 1.11 -39.43
C ARG A 55 14.59 0.71 -40.59
N GLN A 56 13.29 0.57 -40.35
CA GLN A 56 12.31 0.24 -41.39
C GLN A 56 11.90 1.50 -42.16
N ASP A 57 11.62 1.34 -43.46
CA ASP A 57 11.07 2.42 -44.28
C ASP A 57 9.71 2.87 -43.72
N SER A 58 9.44 4.18 -43.75
CA SER A 58 8.19 4.80 -43.26
C SER A 58 7.87 4.59 -41.77
N ALA A 59 8.87 4.34 -40.92
CA ALA A 59 8.67 4.33 -39.48
C ALA A 59 8.07 5.66 -38.99
N SER A 60 7.02 5.60 -38.17
CA SER A 60 6.40 6.79 -37.57
C SER A 60 7.32 7.52 -36.59
N GLN A 61 8.31 6.81 -36.05
CA GLN A 61 9.34 7.33 -35.16
C GLN A 61 10.64 6.56 -35.41
N SER A 62 11.76 7.27 -35.63
CA SER A 62 13.04 6.63 -35.95
C SER A 62 13.72 6.02 -34.72
N LYS A 63 13.44 6.51 -33.51
CA LYS A 63 14.10 6.07 -32.27
C LYS A 63 13.17 6.15 -31.07
N GLN A 64 13.28 5.21 -30.15
CA GLN A 64 12.70 5.26 -28.80
C GLN A 64 13.84 5.22 -27.78
N GLU A 65 13.99 6.25 -26.98
CA GLU A 65 15.09 6.42 -26.04
C GLU A 65 14.63 7.19 -24.80
N GLU A 66 14.71 6.54 -23.65
CA GLU A 66 14.32 7.13 -22.37
C GLU A 66 15.25 6.64 -21.26
N TRP A 67 15.52 7.52 -20.30
CA TRP A 67 16.25 7.22 -19.07
C TRP A 67 15.35 7.54 -17.88
N ALA A 68 15.18 6.57 -16.98
CA ALA A 68 14.34 6.70 -15.82
C ALA A 68 14.97 6.10 -14.56
N GLN A 69 14.55 6.63 -13.41
CA GLN A 69 14.79 6.06 -12.09
C GLN A 69 13.46 5.57 -11.53
N GLY A 70 13.37 4.27 -11.27
CA GLY A 70 12.24 3.63 -10.63
C GLY A 70 12.50 3.33 -9.15
N PHE A 71 11.46 3.41 -8.34
CA PHE A 71 11.40 2.90 -6.97
C PHE A 71 10.20 1.98 -6.84
N LEU A 72 10.41 0.81 -6.25
CA LEU A 72 9.39 -0.19 -6.04
C LEU A 72 9.47 -0.68 -4.60
N LEU A 73 8.51 -0.22 -3.80
CA LEU A 73 8.28 -0.64 -2.44
C LEU A 73 7.32 -1.83 -2.45
N ARG A 74 7.73 -2.91 -1.78
CA ARG A 74 6.89 -4.06 -1.50
C ARG A 74 6.82 -4.27 0.00
N TYR A 75 5.62 -4.38 0.52
CA TYR A 75 5.34 -4.72 1.90
C TYR A 75 4.40 -5.92 1.93
N GLU A 76 4.75 -6.92 2.70
CA GLU A 76 3.93 -8.11 2.92
C GLU A 76 3.77 -8.29 4.42
N SER A 77 2.55 -8.24 4.95
CA SER A 77 2.35 -8.50 6.38
C SER A 77 2.57 -9.97 6.73
N GLY A 78 2.68 -10.28 8.02
CA GLY A 78 2.40 -11.63 8.50
C GLY A 78 0.94 -12.04 8.30
N PHE A 79 0.59 -13.23 8.78
CA PHE A 79 -0.80 -13.65 8.95
C PHE A 79 -1.16 -13.57 10.43
N THR A 80 -2.38 -13.14 10.75
CA THR A 80 -2.89 -13.24 12.12
C THR A 80 -2.96 -14.69 12.59
N GLU A 81 -2.77 -14.92 13.89
CA GLU A 81 -2.97 -16.23 14.49
C GLU A 81 -4.44 -16.70 14.39
N GLY A 82 -4.64 -18.01 14.21
CA GLY A 82 -5.96 -18.64 14.18
C GLY A 82 -6.14 -19.66 13.04
N THR A 83 -7.30 -20.32 13.01
CA THR A 83 -7.66 -21.31 11.97
C THR A 83 -7.64 -20.71 10.55
N VAL A 84 -7.99 -19.43 10.44
CA VAL A 84 -7.88 -18.64 9.21
C VAL A 84 -7.01 -17.43 9.53
N GLY A 85 -5.83 -17.39 8.92
CA GLY A 85 -4.93 -16.25 9.03
C GLY A 85 -5.31 -15.15 8.04
N VAL A 86 -5.35 -13.90 8.49
CA VAL A 86 -5.62 -12.72 7.66
C VAL A 86 -4.34 -11.90 7.53
N GLY A 87 -4.10 -11.37 6.34
CA GLY A 87 -2.96 -10.52 6.04
C GLY A 87 -3.30 -9.43 5.03
N ILE A 88 -2.40 -8.46 4.88
CA ILE A 88 -2.44 -7.44 3.85
C ILE A 88 -1.04 -7.25 3.22
N ASP A 89 -1.01 -7.23 1.89
CA ASP A 89 0.17 -6.84 1.12
C ASP A 89 -0.06 -5.44 0.54
N ALA A 90 1.03 -4.69 0.36
CA ALA A 90 1.04 -3.40 -0.29
C ALA A 90 2.19 -3.32 -1.30
N ILE A 91 1.92 -2.68 -2.44
CA ILE A 91 2.91 -2.35 -3.45
C ILE A 91 2.84 -0.85 -3.73
N GLY A 92 4.00 -0.20 -3.80
CA GLY A 92 4.14 1.20 -4.18
C GLY A 92 5.19 1.34 -5.27
N MET A 93 4.86 2.08 -6.32
CA MET A 93 5.72 2.33 -7.47
C MET A 93 5.85 3.83 -7.68
N LEU A 94 7.07 4.28 -7.93
CA LEU A 94 7.39 5.64 -8.34
C LEU A 94 8.36 5.56 -9.51
N GLY A 95 8.07 6.27 -10.60
CA GLY A 95 8.98 6.45 -11.72
C GLY A 95 9.31 7.92 -11.90
N LEU A 96 10.59 8.24 -12.04
CA LEU A 96 11.10 9.58 -12.30
C LEU A 96 11.78 9.61 -13.67
N LYS A 97 11.44 10.59 -14.50
CA LYS A 97 12.12 10.85 -15.76
C LYS A 97 13.46 11.52 -15.49
N LEU A 98 14.51 10.93 -16.03
CA LEU A 98 15.84 11.56 -16.09
C LEU A 98 16.08 12.16 -17.47
N ASP A 99 15.65 11.47 -18.53
CA ASP A 99 15.77 11.93 -19.91
C ASP A 99 14.68 11.30 -20.80
N SER A 100 13.95 12.14 -21.54
CA SER A 100 13.01 11.77 -22.60
C SER A 100 12.62 13.04 -23.36
N SER A 101 12.19 12.90 -24.60
CA SER A 101 11.60 14.00 -25.38
C SER A 101 10.50 13.50 -26.31
N ALA A 102 9.69 14.43 -26.82
CA ALA A 102 8.45 14.07 -27.53
C ALA A 102 8.67 13.30 -28.85
N ASP A 103 9.88 13.38 -29.40
CA ASP A 103 10.33 12.70 -30.63
C ASP A 103 10.92 11.30 -30.37
N ARG A 104 11.25 10.96 -29.12
CA ARG A 104 11.89 9.68 -28.75
C ARG A 104 11.26 8.98 -27.55
N SER A 105 10.07 9.37 -27.12
CA SER A 105 9.36 8.73 -26.01
C SER A 105 8.71 7.40 -26.40
N GLY A 106 8.15 6.70 -25.41
CA GLY A 106 7.29 5.54 -25.65
C GLY A 106 8.01 4.20 -25.57
N THR A 107 9.08 4.14 -24.78
CA THR A 107 9.81 2.89 -24.47
C THR A 107 9.02 1.97 -23.55
N GLY A 108 8.03 2.52 -22.83
CA GLY A 108 7.28 1.84 -21.78
C GLY A 108 7.85 2.04 -20.38
N LEU A 109 8.97 2.76 -20.23
CA LEU A 109 9.54 3.10 -18.92
C LEU A 109 8.76 4.20 -18.20
N LEU A 110 8.25 5.17 -18.95
CA LEU A 110 7.54 6.33 -18.43
C LEU A 110 6.11 6.34 -18.95
N LYS A 111 5.19 6.87 -18.15
CA LYS A 111 3.82 7.12 -18.62
C LYS A 111 3.82 8.24 -19.64
N ARG A 112 2.99 8.11 -20.67
CA ARG A 112 2.72 9.20 -21.61
C ARG A 112 1.96 10.31 -20.92
N ASP A 113 2.30 11.54 -21.27
CA ASP A 113 1.59 12.71 -20.80
C ASP A 113 0.16 12.75 -21.34
N LYS A 114 -0.77 13.29 -20.54
CA LYS A 114 -2.20 13.31 -20.86
C LYS A 114 -2.55 14.41 -21.86
N GLU A 115 -1.89 15.55 -21.78
CA GLU A 115 -2.14 16.73 -22.62
C GLU A 115 -1.24 16.72 -23.86
N ALA A 116 -0.02 16.18 -23.74
CA ALA A 116 0.94 15.99 -24.81
C ALA A 116 1.26 14.49 -24.99
N PRO A 117 0.43 13.69 -25.68
CA PRO A 117 0.58 12.23 -25.75
C PRO A 117 1.91 11.71 -26.31
N ARG A 118 2.70 12.58 -26.96
CA ARG A 118 4.04 12.28 -27.43
C ARG A 118 5.13 12.53 -26.38
N ALA A 119 4.87 13.30 -25.33
CA ALA A 119 5.81 13.51 -24.24
C ALA A 119 5.63 12.43 -23.15
N ALA A 120 6.69 12.19 -22.40
CA ALA A 120 6.65 11.42 -21.17
C ALA A 120 6.44 12.34 -19.97
N GLN A 121 5.65 11.87 -18.99
CA GLN A 121 5.48 12.54 -17.70
C GLN A 121 6.83 12.69 -16.98
N ASP A 122 6.99 13.76 -16.21
CA ASP A 122 8.20 13.96 -15.39
C ASP A 122 8.30 12.93 -14.26
N GLU A 123 7.17 12.53 -13.71
CA GLU A 123 7.06 11.51 -12.68
C GLU A 123 5.72 10.79 -12.75
N TYR A 124 5.65 9.58 -12.21
CA TYR A 124 4.38 8.89 -11.97
C TYR A 124 4.44 8.01 -10.75
N GLY A 125 3.29 7.87 -10.08
CA GLY A 125 3.12 6.97 -8.94
C GLY A 125 1.98 5.99 -9.17
N GLU A 126 2.12 4.78 -8.64
CA GLU A 126 1.04 3.81 -8.49
C GLU A 126 1.15 3.11 -7.14
N MET A 127 0.01 2.73 -6.58
CA MET A 127 -0.03 1.93 -5.36
C MET A 127 -1.15 0.91 -5.43
N GLY A 128 -0.95 -0.23 -4.78
CA GLY A 128 -1.89 -1.33 -4.74
C GLY A 128 -1.91 -1.97 -3.36
N LEU A 129 -3.08 -2.46 -2.96
CA LEU A 129 -3.27 -3.22 -1.74
C LEU A 129 -3.90 -4.57 -2.11
N THR A 130 -3.53 -5.59 -1.33
CA THR A 130 -4.02 -6.95 -1.55
C THR A 130 -4.34 -7.59 -0.21
N ALA A 131 -5.60 -7.93 -0.01
CA ALA A 131 -6.00 -8.73 1.14
C ALA A 131 -5.59 -10.19 0.89
N LYS A 132 -5.06 -10.85 1.91
CA LYS A 132 -4.68 -12.26 1.85
C LYS A 132 -5.30 -13.05 3.00
N LEU A 133 -5.78 -14.25 2.68
CA LEU A 133 -6.34 -15.21 3.64
C LEU A 133 -5.59 -16.53 3.51
N ARG A 134 -5.18 -17.12 4.63
CA ARG A 134 -4.52 -18.42 4.68
C ARG A 134 -5.34 -19.38 5.53
N ALA A 135 -5.65 -20.55 4.98
CA ALA A 135 -6.23 -21.67 5.71
C ALA A 135 -5.42 -22.92 5.39
N SER A 136 -4.79 -23.52 6.41
CA SER A 136 -3.83 -24.62 6.23
C SER A 136 -2.74 -24.23 5.22
N ASN A 137 -2.60 -24.96 4.10
CA ASN A 137 -1.62 -24.70 3.05
C ASN A 137 -2.16 -23.88 1.87
N SER A 138 -3.41 -23.41 1.94
CA SER A 138 -4.05 -22.64 0.87
C SER A 138 -4.02 -21.15 1.19
N VAL A 139 -3.65 -20.33 0.19
CA VAL A 139 -3.65 -18.87 0.29
C VAL A 139 -4.54 -18.29 -0.79
N LEU A 140 -5.51 -17.47 -0.39
CA LEU A 140 -6.34 -16.66 -1.28
C LEU A 140 -5.84 -15.21 -1.21
N LYS A 141 -5.63 -14.58 -2.37
CA LYS A 141 -5.27 -13.16 -2.48
C LYS A 141 -6.32 -12.42 -3.32
N LEU A 142 -6.72 -11.23 -2.86
CA LEU A 142 -7.73 -10.38 -3.51
C LEU A 142 -7.24 -8.93 -3.53
N GLY A 143 -7.12 -8.32 -4.72
CA GLY A 143 -6.62 -6.96 -4.90
C GLY A 143 -5.63 -6.86 -6.05
N THR A 144 -4.54 -6.13 -5.85
CA THR A 144 -3.46 -5.99 -6.85
C THR A 144 -2.62 -7.28 -6.91
N LEU A 145 -2.71 -8.00 -8.03
CA LEU A 145 -2.00 -9.27 -8.23
C LEU A 145 -0.82 -9.11 -9.19
N GLN A 146 0.31 -9.72 -8.84
CA GLN A 146 1.48 -9.91 -9.69
C GLN A 146 1.70 -11.42 -9.86
N PRO A 147 1.05 -12.04 -10.85
CA PRO A 147 1.13 -13.48 -11.08
C PRO A 147 2.47 -13.92 -11.67
#